data_AF-A0A1Q7Q5S3-F1
#
_entry.id   AF-A0A1Q7Q5S3-F1
#
_cell.length_a   1.000
_cell.length_b   1.000
_cell.length_c   1.000
_cell.angle_alpha   90.00
_cell.angle_beta   90.00
_cell.angle_gamma   90.00
#
_symmetry.space_group_name_H-M   'P 1'
#
loop_
_entity.id
_entity.type
_entity.pdbx_description
1 polymer ?
#
loop_
_entity_poly.entity_id
_entity_poly.type
_entity_poly.pdbx_seq_one_letter_code
_entity_poly.pdbx_strand_id
1 'polypeptide(L)'
;MRKSLPLIALALCSCVRNPATGKMQLNLLSESQEIELGKQAKQEAEQTYGLYKEKPELSQYIEGLGKRLSQESGRPNLPWSYEIVDDASVNAFALPGGPIFITRGILGYLNTEAQLAAVLGHETGHVAARHSANQMSKQQVAQIGLGIGSVLSPTVASAAQVASAGLQLLFLKYSREDETQADELGFRFMTKVGYDPSQMIPLFQMLDGVSKQAGAGKTPEWLQTHPDPGNRLQATQQRLKTELKGSTEGMKVEREKYLQLIDGIAFGEDPRQGFFKGDTFYHPEMKFQWRLPSGWKHQNTPQAVAAASPKEDAILQLQTAGKISPDEAAQKLFSQQGIKAGPPVNVKGAKVARAFQAQTQQGVIEGVISFTSYQGNTYMMAGYTPQGGLSAYQNTFVDAMGTFSELTDSSALSVKPARVKIVRIDQPMSVSDFNSKYPSSVKLEEVALINGVDPGGKIPAGHAKQVVGGTGEMK
;
A
#
# COMPACT_ATOMS: atom_id res chain seq x y z
N MET A 1 26.37 56.78 12.43
CA MET A 1 25.22 55.85 12.34
C MET A 1 25.76 54.44 12.23
N ARG A 2 25.55 53.61 13.28
CA ARG A 2 26.00 52.22 13.34
C ARG A 2 25.15 51.38 12.39
N LYS A 3 25.75 50.69 11.43
CA LYS A 3 25.09 49.63 10.65
C LYS A 3 25.18 48.35 11.47
N SER A 4 24.06 47.92 12.01
CA SER A 4 23.89 46.65 12.71
C SER A 4 24.05 45.50 11.70
N LEU A 5 25.02 44.61 11.93
CA LEU A 5 25.06 43.31 11.26
C LEU A 5 23.84 42.49 11.73
N PRO A 6 23.07 41.84 10.85
CA PRO A 6 22.11 40.83 11.29
C PRO A 6 22.91 39.65 11.83
N LEU A 7 22.73 39.38 13.12
CA LEU A 7 23.19 38.18 13.79
C LEU A 7 22.47 36.99 13.12
N ILE A 8 23.16 36.25 12.26
CA ILE A 8 22.70 34.93 11.82
C ILE A 8 22.72 34.07 13.08
N ALA A 9 21.56 33.85 13.67
CA ALA A 9 21.39 32.86 14.72
C ALA A 9 21.70 31.49 14.09
N LEU A 10 22.89 30.97 14.37
CA LEU A 10 23.24 29.58 14.13
C LEU A 10 22.16 28.76 14.84
N ALA A 11 21.24 28.16 14.09
CA ALA A 11 20.35 27.15 14.63
C ALA A 11 21.26 26.05 15.19
N LEU A 12 21.30 25.94 16.52
CA LEU A 12 21.98 24.86 17.22
C LEU A 12 21.51 23.55 16.60
N CYS A 13 22.39 22.84 15.89
CA CYS A 13 22.12 21.50 15.41
C CYS A 13 21.74 20.65 16.63
N SER A 14 20.45 20.40 16.83
CA SER A 14 19.94 19.60 17.93
C SER A 14 20.19 18.13 17.61
N CYS A 15 21.44 17.71 17.81
CA CYS A 15 21.78 16.31 17.93
C CYS A 15 21.17 15.82 19.25
N VAL A 16 20.07 15.07 19.16
CA VAL A 16 19.38 14.48 20.32
C VAL A 16 19.79 13.02 20.43
N ARG A 17 20.00 12.54 21.66
CA ARG A 17 20.23 11.12 21.91
C ARG A 17 18.93 10.36 21.73
N ASN A 18 18.90 9.43 20.78
CA ASN A 18 17.76 8.58 20.51
C ASN A 18 17.51 7.64 21.70
N PRO A 19 16.31 7.66 22.32
CA PRO A 19 16.05 6.92 23.55
C PRO A 19 16.03 5.40 23.36
N ALA A 20 15.67 4.91 22.17
CA ALA A 20 15.64 3.48 21.87
C ALA A 20 17.03 2.90 21.56
N THR A 21 17.93 3.72 21.00
CA THR A 21 19.20 3.24 20.42
C THR A 21 20.44 3.78 21.15
N GLY A 22 20.27 4.85 21.92
CA GLY A 22 21.36 5.54 22.60
C GLY A 22 22.30 6.34 21.70
N LYS A 23 22.07 6.39 20.38
CA LYS A 23 22.90 7.11 19.39
C LYS A 23 22.45 8.56 19.22
N MET A 24 23.37 9.45 18.84
CA MET A 24 23.04 10.85 18.50
C MET A 24 22.47 10.94 17.09
N GLN A 25 21.36 11.64 16.93
CA GLN A 25 20.70 11.87 15.63
C GLN A 25 20.24 13.33 15.53
N LEU A 26 20.31 13.89 14.32
CA LEU A 26 19.72 15.20 14.05
C LEU A 26 18.20 15.09 14.15
N ASN A 27 17.61 15.78 15.12
CA ASN A 27 16.17 15.78 15.30
C ASN A 27 15.67 17.20 15.52
N LEU A 28 14.99 17.74 14.51
CA LEU A 28 14.43 19.08 14.51
C LEU A 28 12.96 19.11 14.99
N LEU A 29 12.36 17.94 15.23
CA LEU A 29 10.97 17.80 15.65
C LEU A 29 10.89 17.43 17.15
N SER A 30 10.12 18.19 17.93
CA SER A 30 9.79 17.78 19.29
C SER A 30 8.90 16.54 19.30
N GLU A 31 8.85 15.82 20.42
CA GLU A 31 7.94 14.67 20.56
C GLU A 31 6.46 15.09 20.44
N SER A 32 6.09 16.27 20.95
CA SER A 32 4.73 16.79 20.81
C SER A 32 4.36 17.09 19.35
N GLN A 33 5.31 17.63 18.56
CA GLN A 33 5.12 17.84 17.13
C GLN A 33 4.99 16.52 16.38
N GLU A 34 5.81 15.53 16.74
CA GLU A 34 5.76 14.18 16.18
C GLU A 34 4.39 13.53 16.39
N ILE A 35 3.83 13.64 17.61
CA ILE A 35 2.51 13.12 17.98
C ILE A 35 1.40 13.81 17.17
N GLU A 36 1.43 15.13 17.05
CA GLU A 36 0.40 15.88 16.33
C GLU A 36 0.41 15.56 14.82
N LEU A 37 1.60 15.48 14.22
CA LEU A 37 1.76 15.05 12.83
C LEU A 37 1.24 13.62 12.62
N GLY A 38 1.57 12.72 13.53
CA GLY A 38 1.08 11.34 13.53
C GLY A 38 -0.43 11.26 13.54
N LYS A 39 -1.09 12.06 14.37
CA LYS A 39 -2.55 12.11 14.49
C LYS A 39 -3.22 12.59 13.20
N GLN A 40 -2.66 13.60 12.54
CA GLN A 40 -3.19 14.11 11.27
C GLN A 40 -3.00 13.07 10.15
N ALA A 41 -1.79 12.53 10.01
CA ALA A 41 -1.51 11.50 9.01
C ALA A 41 -2.34 10.22 9.24
N LYS A 42 -2.62 9.87 10.50
CA LYS A 42 -3.50 8.75 10.85
C LYS A 42 -4.90 8.93 10.25
N GLN A 43 -5.51 10.11 10.43
CA GLN A 43 -6.84 10.39 9.88
C GLN A 43 -6.87 10.29 8.35
N GLU A 44 -5.81 10.78 7.70
CA GLU A 44 -5.68 10.71 6.25
C GLU A 44 -5.48 9.26 5.76
N ALA A 45 -4.69 8.46 6.48
CA ALA A 45 -4.48 7.04 6.19
C ALA A 45 -5.79 6.24 6.33
N GLU A 46 -6.56 6.48 7.40
CA GLU A 46 -7.87 5.85 7.61
C GLU A 46 -8.87 6.20 6.50
N GLN A 47 -8.84 7.45 6.01
CA GLN A 47 -9.68 7.87 4.88
C GLN A 47 -9.23 7.25 3.56
N THR A 48 -7.93 7.00 3.40
CA THR A 48 -7.34 6.49 2.16
C THR A 48 -7.52 4.99 2.00
N TYR A 49 -7.19 4.22 3.04
CA TYR A 49 -7.21 2.76 2.99
C TYR A 49 -8.47 2.15 3.60
N GLY A 50 -9.19 2.90 4.45
CA GLY A 50 -10.23 2.33 5.29
C GLY A 50 -9.67 1.41 6.39
N LEU A 51 -10.45 1.22 7.44
CA LEU A 51 -10.14 0.24 8.49
C LEU A 51 -10.83 -1.09 8.18
N TYR A 52 -10.12 -2.19 8.39
CA TYR A 52 -10.68 -3.53 8.27
C TYR A 52 -11.61 -3.83 9.46
N LYS A 53 -12.90 -3.99 9.17
CA LYS A 53 -13.97 -4.11 10.19
C LYS A 53 -14.60 -5.49 10.29
N GLU A 54 -14.30 -6.41 9.37
CA GLU A 54 -14.98 -7.72 9.31
C GLU A 54 -14.61 -8.66 10.47
N LYS A 55 -13.47 -8.43 11.14
CA LYS A 55 -13.04 -9.21 12.32
C LYS A 55 -12.53 -8.32 13.47
N PRO A 56 -13.43 -7.76 14.29
CA PRO A 56 -13.05 -6.92 15.43
C PRO A 56 -12.11 -7.62 16.42
N GLU A 57 -12.27 -8.92 16.63
CA GLU A 57 -11.44 -9.73 17.51
C GLU A 57 -9.98 -9.82 17.04
N LEU A 58 -9.74 -9.84 15.73
CA LEU A 58 -8.40 -9.83 15.15
C LEU A 58 -7.75 -8.45 15.35
N SER A 59 -8.50 -7.36 15.16
CA SER A 59 -8.02 -6.00 15.40
C SER A 59 -7.62 -5.79 16.86
N GLN A 60 -8.47 -6.22 17.80
CA GLN A 60 -8.16 -6.17 19.24
C GLN A 60 -6.93 -7.02 19.59
N TYR A 61 -6.79 -8.18 18.96
CA TYR A 61 -5.65 -9.06 19.15
C TYR A 61 -4.33 -8.41 18.72
N ILE A 62 -4.30 -7.85 17.52
CA ILE A 62 -3.14 -7.14 16.96
C ILE A 62 -2.81 -5.91 17.81
N GLU A 63 -3.81 -5.16 18.26
CA GLU A 63 -3.60 -4.03 19.17
C GLU A 63 -2.95 -4.45 20.48
N GLY A 64 -3.43 -5.54 21.09
CA GLY A 64 -2.84 -6.08 22.32
C GLY A 64 -1.41 -6.59 22.14
N LEU A 65 -1.11 -7.25 21.03
CA LEU A 65 0.26 -7.68 20.70
C LEU A 65 1.19 -6.48 20.46
N GLY A 66 0.77 -5.51 19.66
CA GLY A 66 1.52 -4.29 19.37
C GLY A 66 1.84 -3.52 20.65
N LYS A 67 0.85 -3.31 21.53
CA LYS A 67 1.06 -2.65 22.83
C LYS A 67 2.10 -3.36 23.70
N ARG A 68 2.12 -4.70 23.72
CA ARG A 68 3.17 -5.45 24.45
C ARG A 68 4.56 -5.18 23.90
N LEU A 69 4.71 -5.12 22.56
CA LEU A 69 5.98 -4.80 21.91
C LEU A 69 6.40 -3.34 22.20
N SER A 70 5.46 -2.41 22.16
CA SER A 70 5.74 -0.99 22.35
C SER A 70 6.15 -0.62 23.78
N GLN A 71 5.77 -1.41 24.79
CA GLN A 71 6.29 -1.25 26.15
C GLN A 71 7.81 -1.43 26.21
N GLU A 72 8.39 -2.24 25.31
CA GLU A 72 9.83 -2.48 25.25
C GLU A 72 10.60 -1.46 24.40
N SER A 73 9.91 -0.49 23.81
CA SER A 73 10.45 0.46 22.83
C SER A 73 11.39 1.52 23.40
N GLY A 74 11.40 1.70 24.72
CA GLY A 74 12.02 2.87 25.36
C GLY A 74 11.20 4.17 25.21
N ARG A 75 10.02 4.11 24.57
CA ARG A 75 9.04 5.21 24.48
C ARG A 75 7.62 4.72 24.83
N PRO A 76 7.40 4.11 26.02
CA PRO A 76 6.12 3.47 26.35
C PRO A 76 4.93 4.44 26.48
N ASN A 77 5.20 5.73 26.68
CA ASN A 77 4.19 6.77 26.91
C ASN A 77 3.66 7.44 25.64
N LEU A 78 4.12 7.04 24.45
CA LEU A 78 3.52 7.53 23.20
C LEU A 78 2.07 7.01 23.06
N PRO A 79 1.20 7.74 22.33
CA PRO A 79 -0.14 7.27 22.00
C PRO A 79 -0.10 6.16 20.92
N TRP A 80 0.49 5.02 21.25
CA TRP A 80 0.60 3.87 20.37
C TRP A 80 -0.79 3.37 19.94
N SER A 81 -0.97 3.18 18.63
CA SER A 81 -2.13 2.49 18.06
C SER A 81 -1.67 1.53 16.98
N TYR A 82 -2.34 0.38 16.88
CA TYR A 82 -2.02 -0.67 15.92
C TYR A 82 -3.33 -1.08 15.25
N GLU A 83 -3.46 -0.80 13.97
CA GLU A 83 -4.73 -0.93 13.26
C GLU A 83 -4.55 -1.69 11.95
N ILE A 84 -5.59 -2.43 11.56
CA ILE A 84 -5.62 -3.14 10.30
C ILE A 84 -6.30 -2.26 9.26
N VAL A 85 -5.63 -1.95 8.17
CA VAL A 85 -6.25 -1.26 7.01
C VAL A 85 -6.80 -2.27 6.01
N ASP A 86 -7.89 -1.91 5.35
CA ASP A 86 -8.56 -2.78 4.36
C ASP A 86 -7.89 -2.69 2.98
N ASP A 87 -6.62 -3.06 2.95
CA ASP A 87 -5.78 -3.03 1.77
C ASP A 87 -5.24 -4.44 1.46
N ALA A 88 -5.28 -4.82 0.19
CA ALA A 88 -4.90 -6.15 -0.28
C ALA A 88 -3.39 -6.34 -0.47
N SER A 89 -2.61 -5.25 -0.47
CA SER A 89 -1.16 -5.32 -0.64
C SER A 89 -0.48 -5.98 0.56
N VAL A 90 0.75 -6.46 0.35
CA VAL A 90 1.59 -6.98 1.43
C VAL A 90 2.41 -5.81 1.97
N ASN A 91 1.89 -5.16 3.00
CA ASN A 91 2.55 -4.00 3.61
C ASN A 91 2.24 -3.79 5.10
N ALA A 92 3.08 -3.01 5.78
CA ALA A 92 2.84 -2.40 7.08
C ALA A 92 3.59 -1.06 7.12
N PHE A 93 3.15 -0.11 7.93
CA PHE A 93 3.82 1.17 8.03
C PHE A 93 3.61 1.86 9.38
N ALA A 94 4.67 2.53 9.83
CA ALA A 94 4.69 3.39 10.98
C ALA A 94 4.53 4.87 10.60
N LEU A 95 3.64 5.56 11.30
CA LEU A 95 3.54 7.02 11.30
C LEU A 95 4.29 7.61 12.51
N PRO A 96 4.73 8.88 12.42
CA PRO A 96 5.34 9.57 13.56
C PRO A 96 4.47 9.49 14.82
N GLY A 97 5.07 9.32 16.00
CA GLY A 97 4.36 9.49 17.26
C GLY A 97 3.49 8.31 17.72
N GLY A 98 3.53 7.16 17.06
CA GLY A 98 2.95 5.92 17.58
C GLY A 98 1.88 5.19 16.76
N PRO A 99 1.19 5.78 15.77
CA PRO A 99 0.27 5.01 14.92
C PRO A 99 1.04 4.05 14.01
N ILE A 100 0.64 2.79 14.02
CA ILE A 100 1.16 1.73 13.17
C ILE A 100 -0.01 1.05 12.48
N PHE A 101 0.13 0.85 11.17
CA PHE A 101 -0.86 0.16 10.36
C PHE A 101 -0.29 -1.11 9.77
N ILE A 102 -1.12 -2.14 9.70
CA ILE A 102 -0.84 -3.39 9.00
C ILE A 102 -1.93 -3.62 7.97
N THR A 103 -1.55 -4.01 6.76
CA THR A 103 -2.53 -4.31 5.70
C THR A 103 -3.25 -5.63 5.98
N ARG A 104 -4.49 -5.75 5.53
CA ARG A 104 -5.18 -7.05 5.51
C ARG A 104 -4.40 -8.06 4.65
N GLY A 105 -3.81 -7.62 3.55
CA GLY A 105 -3.05 -8.46 2.63
C GLY A 105 -1.93 -9.24 3.33
N ILE A 106 -1.00 -8.56 4.03
CA ILE A 106 0.13 -9.24 4.70
C ILE A 106 -0.33 -10.31 5.69
N LEU A 107 -1.45 -10.12 6.39
CA LEU A 107 -1.99 -11.10 7.34
C LEU A 107 -2.29 -12.46 6.69
N GLY A 108 -2.70 -12.46 5.42
CA GLY A 108 -2.93 -13.67 4.64
C GLY A 108 -1.66 -14.46 4.32
N TYR A 109 -0.50 -13.80 4.31
CA TYR A 109 0.80 -14.41 3.99
C TYR A 109 1.56 -14.90 5.21
N LEU A 110 1.44 -14.22 6.35
CA LEU A 110 2.07 -14.67 7.59
C LEU A 110 1.54 -16.05 7.99
N ASN A 111 2.41 -16.83 8.62
CA ASN A 111 2.16 -18.22 8.96
C ASN A 111 2.21 -18.46 10.48
N THR A 112 2.73 -17.53 11.26
CA THR A 112 2.87 -17.66 12.71
C THR A 112 2.65 -16.33 13.40
N GLU A 113 2.25 -16.36 14.67
CA GLU A 113 2.11 -15.15 15.49
C GLU A 113 3.46 -14.45 15.68
N ALA A 114 4.54 -15.22 15.74
CA ALA A 114 5.89 -14.67 15.81
C ALA A 114 6.29 -13.90 14.54
N GLN A 115 5.83 -14.32 13.35
CA GLN A 115 6.00 -13.50 12.13
C GLN A 115 5.18 -12.21 12.20
N LEU A 116 3.97 -12.23 12.74
CA LEU A 116 3.20 -11.02 13.02
C LEU A 116 3.94 -10.11 14.02
N ALA A 117 4.47 -10.67 15.10
CA ALA A 117 5.26 -9.93 16.08
C ALA A 117 6.54 -9.33 15.46
N ALA A 118 7.14 -9.98 14.46
CA ALA A 118 8.27 -9.45 13.71
C ALA A 118 7.88 -8.21 12.89
N VAL A 119 6.78 -8.26 12.14
CA VAL A 119 6.28 -7.10 11.38
C VAL A 119 5.98 -5.94 12.33
N LEU A 120 5.18 -6.16 13.37
CA LEU A 120 4.81 -5.11 14.33
C LEU A 120 6.02 -4.59 15.12
N GLY A 121 6.97 -5.47 15.44
CA GLY A 121 8.20 -5.13 16.13
C GLY A 121 9.13 -4.25 15.28
N HIS A 122 9.23 -4.54 13.99
CA HIS A 122 9.96 -3.73 13.02
C HIS A 122 9.36 -2.32 12.90
N GLU A 123 8.04 -2.20 12.70
CA GLU A 123 7.35 -0.89 12.67
C GLU A 123 7.48 -0.12 13.99
N THR A 124 7.38 -0.82 15.12
CA THR A 124 7.64 -0.25 16.45
C THR A 124 9.08 0.26 16.54
N GLY A 125 10.04 -0.43 15.92
CA GLY A 125 11.43 -0.01 15.78
C GLY A 125 11.59 1.34 15.07
N HIS A 126 10.86 1.56 13.98
CA HIS A 126 10.88 2.85 13.26
C HIS A 126 10.42 4.02 14.14
N VAL A 127 9.30 3.85 14.85
CA VAL A 127 8.79 4.89 15.76
C VAL A 127 9.70 5.09 16.97
N ALA A 128 10.17 3.99 17.57
CA ALA A 128 11.08 4.01 18.71
C ALA A 128 12.36 4.77 18.37
N ALA A 129 12.90 4.54 17.17
CA ALA A 129 14.10 5.19 16.67
C ALA A 129 13.86 6.54 15.98
N ARG A 130 12.62 7.04 15.97
CA ARG A 130 12.24 8.34 15.38
C ARG A 130 12.64 8.46 13.90
N HIS A 131 12.66 7.36 13.13
CA HIS A 131 13.17 7.37 11.75
C HIS A 131 12.42 8.35 10.85
N SER A 132 11.09 8.44 10.94
CA SER A 132 10.29 9.39 10.15
C SER A 132 10.63 10.85 10.51
N ALA A 133 10.75 11.16 11.81
CA ALA A 133 11.13 12.51 12.27
C ALA A 133 12.55 12.90 11.83
N ASN A 134 13.49 11.95 11.86
CA ASN A 134 14.85 12.15 11.35
C ASN A 134 14.85 12.39 9.85
N GLN A 135 14.04 11.64 9.09
CA GLN A 135 13.93 11.79 7.64
C GLN A 135 13.33 13.14 7.26
N MET A 136 12.28 13.57 7.96
CA MET A 136 11.71 14.92 7.80
C MET A 136 12.73 16.01 8.13
N SER A 137 13.49 15.83 9.22
CA SER A 137 14.55 16.78 9.60
C SER A 137 15.63 16.89 8.52
N LYS A 138 16.08 15.76 7.95
CA LYS A 138 17.03 15.73 6.82
C LYS A 138 16.48 16.46 5.60
N GLN A 139 15.21 16.25 5.26
CA GLN A 139 14.55 16.97 4.16
C GLN A 139 14.49 18.47 4.41
N GLN A 140 14.13 18.91 5.62
CA GLN A 140 14.08 20.33 5.98
C GLN A 140 15.45 21.00 5.89
N VAL A 141 16.51 20.33 6.39
CA VAL A 141 17.88 20.86 6.28
C VAL A 141 18.35 20.91 4.84
N ALA A 142 18.06 19.89 4.03
CA ALA A 142 18.42 19.88 2.61
C ALA A 142 17.76 21.07 1.86
N GLN A 143 16.51 21.39 2.18
CA GLN A 143 15.81 22.55 1.61
C GLN A 143 16.46 23.88 2.01
N ILE A 144 16.84 24.03 3.29
CA ILE A 144 17.52 25.24 3.79
C ILE A 144 18.92 25.37 3.16
N GLY A 145 19.69 24.28 3.10
CA GLY A 145 21.07 24.28 2.63
C GLY A 145 21.23 24.52 1.12
N LEU A 146 20.22 24.18 0.33
CA LEU A 146 20.21 24.44 -1.12
C LEU A 146 19.64 25.83 -1.46
N GLY A 147 19.05 26.56 -0.51
CA GLY A 147 18.31 27.79 -0.79
C GLY A 147 17.03 27.57 -1.60
N ILE A 148 16.59 26.32 -1.72
CA ILE A 148 15.45 25.90 -2.52
C ILE A 148 14.38 25.39 -1.54
N GLY A 149 13.32 26.17 -1.35
CA GLY A 149 12.13 25.67 -0.66
C GLY A 149 11.62 24.42 -1.36
N SER A 150 11.50 23.31 -0.61
CA SER A 150 10.92 22.02 -1.00
C SER A 150 11.32 21.44 -2.36
N VAL A 151 12.37 20.61 -2.40
CA VAL A 151 12.61 19.67 -3.51
C VAL A 151 12.33 18.25 -3.02
N LEU A 152 11.15 17.75 -3.34
CA LEU A 152 10.87 16.32 -3.42
C LEU A 152 11.44 15.81 -4.75
N SER A 153 11.86 14.54 -4.79
CA SER A 153 12.24 13.86 -6.04
C SER A 153 11.19 14.10 -7.13
N PRO A 154 11.54 14.26 -8.43
CA PRO A 154 10.57 14.44 -9.51
C PRO A 154 9.44 13.39 -9.54
N THR A 155 9.73 12.17 -9.06
CA THR A 155 8.76 11.06 -8.95
C THR A 155 7.78 11.23 -7.78
N VAL A 156 8.17 11.98 -6.75
CA VAL A 156 7.36 12.28 -5.56
C VAL A 156 6.65 13.62 -5.72
N ALA A 157 7.22 14.57 -6.47
CA ALA A 157 6.65 15.90 -6.72
C ALA A 157 5.32 15.86 -7.49
N SER A 158 5.10 14.87 -8.37
CA SER A 158 3.85 14.74 -9.13
C SER A 158 2.67 14.20 -8.32
N ALA A 159 2.91 13.31 -7.34
CA ALA A 159 1.90 12.83 -6.39
C ALA A 159 1.70 13.79 -5.20
N ALA A 160 2.77 14.44 -4.74
CA ALA A 160 2.77 15.32 -3.56
C ALA A 160 2.14 16.69 -3.79
N GLN A 161 2.01 17.17 -5.03
CA GLN A 161 1.37 18.48 -5.31
C GLN A 161 -0.15 18.49 -5.06
N VAL A 162 -0.79 17.32 -4.95
CA VAL A 162 -2.23 17.17 -4.67
C VAL A 162 -2.49 16.51 -3.30
N ALA A 163 -1.51 15.80 -2.75
CA ALA A 163 -1.62 15.13 -1.46
C ALA A 163 -1.33 16.07 -0.28
N SER A 164 -2.19 16.02 0.75
CA SER A 164 -1.95 16.68 2.04
C SER A 164 -0.61 16.26 2.67
N ALA A 165 -0.08 17.09 3.55
CA ALA A 165 1.21 16.84 4.19
C ALA A 165 1.26 15.51 4.96
N GLY A 166 0.13 15.02 5.49
CA GLY A 166 0.02 13.73 6.18
C GLY A 166 0.15 12.54 5.22
N LEU A 167 -0.51 12.57 4.05
CA LEU A 167 -0.39 11.56 3.00
C LEU A 167 1.04 11.43 2.48
N GLN A 168 1.79 12.54 2.42
CA GLN A 168 3.20 12.49 2.06
C GLN A 168 4.05 11.65 3.04
N LEU A 169 3.63 11.54 4.31
CA LEU A 169 4.33 10.72 5.31
C LEU A 169 4.25 9.23 5.00
N LEU A 170 3.18 8.77 4.32
CA LEU A 170 3.02 7.38 3.90
C LEU A 170 4.05 6.96 2.83
N PHE A 171 4.65 7.93 2.14
CA PHE A 171 5.63 7.70 1.07
C PHE A 171 7.07 8.02 1.50
N LEU A 172 7.30 8.27 2.79
CA LEU A 172 8.66 8.45 3.31
C LEU A 172 9.45 7.16 3.13
N LYS A 173 10.62 7.29 2.48
CA LYS A 173 11.57 6.20 2.31
C LYS A 173 12.60 6.24 3.42
N TYR A 174 12.75 5.13 4.13
CA TYR A 174 13.80 4.96 5.13
C TYR A 174 15.16 4.65 4.47
N SER A 175 16.25 4.99 5.16
CA SER A 175 17.59 4.59 4.72
C SER A 175 17.87 3.12 5.03
N ARG A 176 18.85 2.49 4.37
CA ARG A 176 19.24 1.09 4.66
C ARG A 176 19.72 0.95 6.11
N GLU A 177 20.30 2.00 6.68
CA GLU A 177 20.71 2.07 8.07
C GLU A 177 19.52 2.10 9.02
N ASP A 178 18.46 2.86 8.67
CA ASP A 178 17.20 2.89 9.42
C ASP A 178 16.54 1.50 9.40
N GLU A 179 16.49 0.83 8.24
CA GLU A 179 15.95 -0.53 8.11
C GLU A 179 16.72 -1.55 8.95
N THR A 180 18.06 -1.50 8.92
CA THR A 180 18.93 -2.36 9.74
C THR A 180 18.68 -2.13 11.23
N GLN A 181 18.44 -0.87 11.62
CA GLN A 181 18.15 -0.49 13.00
C GLN A 181 16.72 -0.91 13.43
N ALA A 182 15.73 -0.83 12.54
CA ALA A 182 14.39 -1.32 12.81
C ALA A 182 14.37 -2.85 12.98
N ASP A 183 15.12 -3.59 12.14
CA ASP A 183 15.31 -5.04 12.30
C ASP A 183 15.97 -5.41 13.64
N GLU A 184 16.98 -4.63 14.07
CA GLU A 184 17.62 -4.79 15.39
C GLU A 184 16.62 -4.65 16.54
N LEU A 185 15.85 -3.58 16.50
CA LEU A 185 14.90 -3.25 17.56
C LEU A 185 13.75 -4.25 17.56
N GLY A 186 13.21 -4.60 16.39
CA GLY A 186 12.18 -5.64 16.24
C GLY A 186 12.62 -6.98 16.81
N PHE A 187 13.83 -7.45 16.46
CA PHE A 187 14.42 -8.66 17.02
C PHE A 187 14.44 -8.63 18.55
N ARG A 188 14.87 -7.51 19.15
CA ARG A 188 14.95 -7.34 20.60
C ARG A 188 13.57 -7.27 21.26
N PHE A 189 12.63 -6.52 20.70
CA PHE A 189 11.28 -6.40 21.25
C PHE A 189 10.60 -7.77 21.26
N MET A 190 10.64 -8.50 20.16
CA MET A 190 10.14 -9.88 20.07
C MET A 190 10.74 -10.79 21.14
N THR A 191 12.08 -10.78 21.25
CA THR A 191 12.82 -11.58 22.22
C THR A 191 12.35 -11.29 23.65
N LYS A 192 12.22 -10.01 24.01
CA LYS A 192 11.82 -9.61 25.36
C LYS A 192 10.39 -10.00 25.72
N VAL A 193 9.46 -9.96 24.77
CA VAL A 193 8.08 -10.41 25.00
C VAL A 193 7.90 -11.93 24.81
N GLY A 194 8.99 -12.64 24.54
CA GLY A 194 9.08 -14.11 24.50
C GLY A 194 8.72 -14.76 23.18
N TYR A 195 8.71 -14.04 22.05
CA TYR A 195 8.55 -14.62 20.71
C TYR A 195 9.89 -15.07 20.13
N ASP A 196 9.85 -16.15 19.35
CA ASP A 196 11.02 -16.68 18.64
C ASP A 196 11.40 -15.74 17.47
N PRO A 197 12.55 -15.03 17.56
CA PRO A 197 12.96 -14.10 16.51
C PRO A 197 13.55 -14.80 15.27
N SER A 198 13.76 -16.12 15.29
CA SER A 198 14.13 -16.88 14.09
C SER A 198 13.03 -16.82 13.02
N GLN A 199 11.79 -16.51 13.42
CA GLN A 199 10.64 -16.34 12.54
C GLN A 199 10.74 -15.10 11.63
N MET A 200 11.70 -14.20 11.85
CA MET A 200 12.04 -13.14 10.90
C MET A 200 12.61 -13.70 9.58
N ILE A 201 13.29 -14.85 9.61
CA ILE A 201 13.86 -15.50 8.41
C ILE A 201 12.76 -15.89 7.40
N PRO A 202 11.77 -16.73 7.77
CA PRO A 202 10.68 -17.08 6.86
C PRO A 202 9.79 -15.89 6.48
N LEU A 203 9.70 -14.85 7.34
CA LEU A 203 9.06 -13.58 6.97
C LEU A 203 9.78 -12.93 5.77
N PHE A 204 11.10 -12.75 5.84
CA PHE A 204 11.87 -12.14 4.74
C PHE A 204 11.83 -12.99 3.46
N GLN A 205 11.88 -14.32 3.59
CA GLN A 205 11.71 -15.23 2.45
C GLN A 205 10.33 -15.10 1.80
N MET A 206 9.27 -14.92 2.60
CA MET A 206 7.93 -14.65 2.08
C MET A 206 7.91 -13.32 1.32
N LEU A 207 8.48 -12.25 1.88
CA LEU A 207 8.56 -10.95 1.20
C LEU A 207 9.33 -11.02 -0.13
N ASP A 208 10.43 -11.79 -0.19
CA ASP A 208 11.15 -12.08 -1.43
C ASP A 208 10.27 -12.84 -2.45
N GLY A 209 9.45 -13.78 -1.97
CA GLY A 209 8.49 -14.53 -2.78
C GLY A 209 7.42 -13.63 -3.40
N VAL A 210 6.79 -12.77 -2.60
CA VAL A 210 5.82 -11.75 -3.07
C VAL A 210 6.48 -10.85 -4.11
N SER A 211 7.72 -10.41 -3.86
CA SER A 211 8.47 -9.55 -4.78
C SER A 211 8.69 -10.19 -6.15
N LYS A 212 9.01 -11.50 -6.18
CA LYS A 212 9.20 -12.25 -7.43
C LYS A 212 7.90 -12.43 -8.20
N GLN A 213 6.77 -12.60 -7.52
CA GLN A 213 5.46 -12.77 -8.16
C GLN A 213 4.90 -11.49 -8.77
N ALA A 214 5.22 -10.32 -8.21
CA ALA A 214 4.79 -9.02 -8.76
C ALA A 214 5.31 -8.76 -10.21
N GLY A 215 6.34 -9.50 -10.65
CA GLY A 215 6.91 -9.45 -12.00
C GLY A 215 8.07 -8.45 -12.14
N ALA A 216 8.90 -8.65 -13.15
CA ALA A 216 10.05 -7.79 -13.41
C ALA A 216 9.61 -6.35 -13.70
N GLY A 217 10.04 -5.40 -12.86
CA GLY A 217 9.78 -3.96 -13.05
C GLY A 217 8.71 -3.35 -12.12
N LYS A 218 8.00 -4.14 -11.31
CA LYS A 218 7.14 -3.62 -10.24
C LYS A 218 7.84 -3.70 -8.90
N THR A 219 8.01 -2.58 -8.22
CA THR A 219 8.50 -2.53 -6.84
C THR A 219 7.32 -2.83 -5.90
N PRO A 220 7.36 -3.92 -5.12
CA PRO A 220 6.36 -4.23 -4.11
C PRO A 220 6.13 -3.06 -3.16
N GLU A 221 4.90 -2.90 -2.69
CA GLU A 221 4.46 -1.77 -1.87
C GLU A 221 5.35 -1.59 -0.62
N TRP A 222 5.69 -2.67 0.08
CA TRP A 222 6.59 -2.60 1.24
C TRP A 222 7.99 -2.10 0.89
N LEU A 223 8.54 -2.44 -0.29
CA LEU A 223 9.86 -1.98 -0.75
C LEU A 223 9.85 -0.49 -1.14
N GLN A 224 8.68 0.11 -1.32
CA GLN A 224 8.60 1.55 -1.62
C GLN A 224 8.98 2.38 -0.40
N THR A 225 8.64 1.93 0.81
CA THR A 225 8.93 2.60 2.09
C THR A 225 10.11 1.96 2.84
N HIS A 226 10.33 0.65 2.69
CA HIS A 226 11.36 -0.13 3.36
C HIS A 226 12.38 -0.74 2.37
N PRO A 227 13.40 0.01 1.92
CA PRO A 227 14.40 -0.53 0.99
C PRO A 227 15.16 -1.71 1.60
N ASP A 228 15.20 -2.86 0.92
CA ASP A 228 15.94 -4.03 1.43
C ASP A 228 17.43 -3.70 1.63
N PRO A 229 17.96 -3.81 2.87
CA PRO A 229 19.38 -3.58 3.13
C PRO A 229 20.28 -4.63 2.45
N GLY A 230 19.73 -5.76 1.98
CA GLY A 230 20.41 -6.79 1.20
C GLY A 230 21.09 -7.88 2.04
N ASN A 231 21.02 -7.78 3.36
CA ASN A 231 21.68 -8.69 4.30
C ASN A 231 20.76 -9.15 5.46
N ARG A 232 19.43 -8.92 5.37
CA ARG A 232 18.48 -9.20 6.46
C ARG A 232 18.57 -10.63 7.00
N LEU A 233 18.64 -11.62 6.10
CA LEU A 233 18.76 -13.03 6.47
C LEU A 233 20.05 -13.32 7.24
N GLN A 234 21.19 -12.88 6.70
CA GLN A 234 22.51 -13.09 7.33
C GLN A 234 22.61 -12.37 8.67
N ALA A 235 22.10 -11.13 8.75
CA ALA A 235 22.10 -10.34 9.98
C ALA A 235 21.24 -10.99 11.07
N THR A 236 20.06 -11.50 10.72
CA THR A 236 19.18 -12.22 11.66
C THR A 236 19.86 -13.49 12.17
N GLN A 237 20.43 -14.30 11.27
CA GLN A 237 21.18 -15.50 11.66
C GLN A 237 22.37 -15.19 12.58
N GLN A 238 23.07 -14.08 12.33
CA GLN A 238 24.17 -13.65 13.19
C GLN A 238 23.66 -13.24 14.58
N ARG A 239 22.57 -12.46 14.67
CA ARG A 239 21.95 -12.07 15.95
C ARG A 239 21.47 -13.27 16.76
N LEU A 240 20.85 -14.26 16.11
CA LEU A 240 20.47 -15.52 16.77
C LEU A 240 21.69 -16.16 17.45
N LYS A 241 22.83 -16.22 16.75
CA LYS A 241 24.07 -16.79 17.30
C LYS A 241 24.66 -15.94 18.43
N THR A 242 24.69 -14.61 18.28
CA THR A 242 25.40 -13.73 19.23
C THR A 242 24.56 -13.31 20.43
N GLU A 243 23.27 -13.00 20.22
CA GLU A 243 22.37 -12.49 21.27
C GLU A 243 21.63 -13.64 21.97
N LEU A 244 21.32 -14.73 21.26
CA LEU A 244 20.59 -15.90 21.81
C LEU A 244 21.41 -17.19 21.87
N LYS A 245 22.73 -17.13 21.63
CA LYS A 245 23.63 -18.30 21.62
C LYS A 245 23.15 -19.43 20.69
N GLY A 246 22.36 -19.09 19.67
CA GLY A 246 21.79 -20.03 18.71
C GLY A 246 20.59 -20.85 19.19
N SER A 247 20.00 -20.55 20.36
CA SER A 247 18.82 -21.27 20.86
C SER A 247 17.60 -20.34 21.00
N THR A 248 16.45 -20.83 20.55
CA THR A 248 15.13 -20.21 20.73
C THR A 248 14.17 -21.13 21.48
N GLU A 249 14.73 -22.11 22.21
CA GLU A 249 13.96 -23.10 22.97
C GLU A 249 13.03 -22.42 23.99
N GLY A 250 11.76 -22.86 24.01
CA GLY A 250 10.73 -22.31 24.90
C GLY A 250 10.14 -20.96 24.44
N MET A 251 10.65 -20.35 23.37
CA MET A 251 10.08 -19.12 22.81
C MET A 251 8.83 -19.42 21.97
N LYS A 252 7.92 -18.44 21.91
CA LYS A 252 6.61 -18.56 21.27
C LYS A 252 6.74 -18.45 19.76
N VAL A 253 6.16 -19.41 19.04
CA VAL A 253 5.91 -19.35 17.59
C VAL A 253 4.41 -19.19 17.30
N GLU A 254 3.57 -19.99 17.97
CA GLU A 254 2.10 -19.90 17.96
C GLU A 254 1.46 -20.00 16.56
N ARG A 255 1.90 -20.96 15.74
CA ARG A 255 1.35 -21.19 14.39
C ARG A 255 -0.15 -21.44 14.38
N GLU A 256 -0.60 -22.45 15.13
CA GLU A 256 -1.98 -22.92 15.08
C GLU A 256 -2.97 -21.85 15.53
N LYS A 257 -2.63 -21.16 16.62
CA LYS A 257 -3.38 -20.02 17.15
C LYS A 257 -3.48 -18.89 16.13
N TYR A 258 -2.37 -18.54 15.48
CA TYR A 258 -2.37 -17.51 14.44
C TYR A 258 -3.26 -17.88 13.26
N LEU A 259 -3.14 -19.11 12.74
CA LEU A 259 -3.94 -19.56 11.61
C LEU A 259 -5.45 -19.50 11.94
N GLN A 260 -5.86 -19.92 13.13
CA GLN A 260 -7.25 -19.80 13.58
C GLN A 260 -7.73 -18.34 13.64
N LEU A 261 -6.90 -17.41 14.11
CA LEU A 261 -7.25 -15.99 14.17
C LEU A 261 -7.57 -15.40 12.77
N ILE A 262 -6.82 -15.82 11.75
CA ILE A 262 -7.00 -15.32 10.38
C ILE A 262 -8.02 -16.12 9.55
N ASP A 263 -8.63 -17.19 10.08
CA ASP A 263 -9.57 -18.01 9.31
C ASP A 263 -10.80 -17.20 8.86
N GLY A 264 -11.02 -17.05 7.56
CA GLY A 264 -12.12 -16.28 6.99
C GLY A 264 -11.83 -14.80 6.72
N ILE A 265 -10.60 -14.30 6.94
CA ILE A 265 -10.24 -12.94 6.48
C ILE A 265 -10.38 -12.84 4.96
N ALA A 266 -10.77 -11.67 4.44
CA ALA A 266 -10.75 -11.44 3.00
C ALA A 266 -9.31 -11.50 2.47
N PHE A 267 -9.13 -12.08 1.28
CA PHE A 267 -7.84 -12.28 0.62
C PHE A 267 -7.86 -11.64 -0.77
N GLY A 268 -6.80 -10.90 -1.11
CA GLY A 268 -6.72 -10.15 -2.36
C GLY A 268 -7.66 -8.94 -2.40
N GLU A 269 -7.83 -8.38 -3.59
CA GLU A 269 -8.72 -7.24 -3.86
C GLU A 269 -10.17 -7.57 -3.51
N ASP A 270 -10.91 -6.57 -3.00
CA ASP A 270 -12.34 -6.70 -2.80
C ASP A 270 -13.07 -6.45 -4.13
N PRO A 271 -13.66 -7.48 -4.77
CA PRO A 271 -14.33 -7.32 -6.05
C PRO A 271 -15.57 -6.41 -5.97
N ARG A 272 -16.09 -6.12 -4.77
CA ARG A 272 -17.17 -5.15 -4.59
C ARG A 272 -16.75 -3.71 -4.96
N GLN A 273 -15.46 -3.41 -4.80
CA GLN A 273 -14.82 -2.13 -5.14
C GLN A 273 -14.29 -2.08 -6.59
N GLY A 274 -14.53 -3.12 -7.38
CA GLY A 274 -14.11 -3.15 -8.77
C GLY A 274 -13.37 -4.42 -9.15
N PHE A 275 -13.71 -5.02 -10.29
CA PHE A 275 -12.96 -6.13 -10.86
C PHE A 275 -13.09 -6.17 -12.38
N PHE A 276 -12.14 -6.85 -13.03
CA PHE A 276 -12.16 -7.08 -14.47
C PHE A 276 -12.60 -8.51 -14.79
N LYS A 277 -13.37 -8.65 -15.87
CA LYS A 277 -13.62 -9.93 -16.55
C LYS A 277 -13.44 -9.69 -18.06
N GLY A 278 -12.32 -10.17 -18.60
CA GLY A 278 -11.81 -9.72 -19.90
C GLY A 278 -11.58 -8.20 -19.89
N ASP A 279 -11.92 -7.54 -20.99
CA ASP A 279 -11.77 -6.08 -21.14
C ASP A 279 -12.89 -5.26 -20.45
N THR A 280 -13.77 -5.89 -19.67
CA THR A 280 -14.88 -5.19 -18.99
C THR A 280 -14.61 -5.05 -17.49
N PHE A 281 -14.66 -3.82 -17.02
CA PHE A 281 -14.64 -3.45 -15.60
C PHE A 281 -16.06 -3.47 -15.03
N TYR A 282 -16.20 -4.01 -13.82
CA TYR A 282 -17.45 -4.09 -13.07
C TYR A 282 -17.24 -3.48 -11.69
N HIS A 283 -18.13 -2.58 -11.27
CA HIS A 283 -18.15 -2.04 -9.91
C HIS A 283 -19.48 -2.36 -9.23
N PRO A 284 -19.56 -3.43 -8.40
CA PRO A 284 -20.79 -3.87 -7.75
C PRO A 284 -21.44 -2.83 -6.83
N GLU A 285 -20.67 -2.13 -6.00
CA GLU A 285 -21.24 -1.14 -5.06
C GLU A 285 -21.74 0.13 -5.75
N MET A 286 -20.94 0.68 -6.67
CA MET A 286 -21.35 1.84 -7.48
C MET A 286 -22.29 1.45 -8.63
N LYS A 287 -22.55 0.15 -8.83
CA LYS A 287 -23.47 -0.44 -9.82
C LYS A 287 -23.22 0.02 -11.26
N PHE A 288 -21.98 0.12 -11.70
CA PHE A 288 -21.68 0.40 -13.11
C PHE A 288 -20.72 -0.62 -13.70
N GLN A 289 -20.70 -0.68 -15.02
CA GLN A 289 -19.72 -1.41 -15.80
C GLN A 289 -19.17 -0.52 -16.92
N TRP A 290 -17.94 -0.81 -17.32
CA TRP A 290 -17.24 -0.04 -18.35
C TRP A 290 -16.33 -0.94 -19.17
N ARG A 291 -16.51 -0.95 -20.49
CA ARG A 291 -15.72 -1.78 -21.40
C ARG A 291 -14.56 -0.97 -21.97
N LEU A 292 -13.36 -1.45 -21.69
CA LEU A 292 -12.12 -0.90 -22.20
C LEU A 292 -11.81 -1.45 -23.60
N PRO A 293 -10.92 -0.78 -24.35
CA PRO A 293 -10.44 -1.29 -25.62
C PRO A 293 -9.71 -2.63 -25.45
N SER A 294 -9.95 -3.55 -26.39
CA SER A 294 -9.39 -4.90 -26.26
C SER A 294 -7.88 -4.94 -26.38
N GLY A 295 -7.24 -5.77 -25.54
CA GLY A 295 -5.79 -5.94 -25.51
C GLY A 295 -5.03 -4.79 -24.82
N TRP A 296 -5.73 -3.81 -24.26
CA TRP A 296 -5.11 -2.76 -23.44
C TRP A 296 -4.80 -3.31 -22.05
N LYS A 297 -3.64 -2.93 -21.51
CA LYS A 297 -3.26 -3.30 -20.15
C LYS A 297 -4.07 -2.45 -19.18
N HIS A 298 -4.86 -3.07 -18.32
CA HIS A 298 -5.77 -2.37 -17.41
C HIS A 298 -5.42 -2.59 -15.94
N GLN A 299 -5.80 -1.62 -15.10
CA GLN A 299 -5.63 -1.66 -13.65
C GLN A 299 -6.79 -0.93 -12.95
N ASN A 300 -7.10 -1.39 -11.74
CA ASN A 300 -8.04 -0.74 -10.83
C ASN A 300 -7.26 -0.22 -9.63
N THR A 301 -7.53 1.02 -9.21
CA THR A 301 -7.06 1.58 -7.95
C THR A 301 -8.25 2.23 -7.22
N PRO A 302 -8.13 2.53 -5.91
CA PRO A 302 -9.21 3.22 -5.19
C PRO A 302 -9.60 4.58 -5.79
N GLN A 303 -8.69 5.23 -6.52
CA GLN A 303 -8.91 6.55 -7.11
C GLN A 303 -9.38 6.51 -8.56
N ALA A 304 -8.95 5.51 -9.34
CA ALA A 304 -9.24 5.46 -10.77
C ALA A 304 -9.15 4.04 -11.36
N VAL A 305 -9.89 3.84 -12.44
CA VAL A 305 -9.75 2.70 -13.34
C VAL A 305 -9.03 3.19 -14.58
N ALA A 306 -7.93 2.53 -14.96
CA ALA A 306 -7.10 2.98 -16.07
C ALA A 306 -6.72 1.84 -17.01
N ALA A 307 -6.45 2.19 -18.26
CA ALA A 307 -5.97 1.29 -19.31
C ALA A 307 -4.90 1.99 -20.17
N ALA A 308 -3.84 1.27 -20.50
CA ALA A 308 -2.79 1.73 -21.40
C ALA A 308 -2.77 0.92 -22.70
N SER A 309 -2.51 1.58 -23.82
CA SER A 309 -2.39 0.92 -25.12
C SER A 309 -1.24 -0.10 -25.12
N PRO A 310 -1.27 -1.11 -26.01
CA PRO A 310 -0.15 -2.05 -26.16
C PRO A 310 1.20 -1.38 -26.46
N LYS A 311 1.17 -0.20 -27.10
CA LYS A 311 2.35 0.61 -27.42
C LYS A 311 2.76 1.57 -26.31
N GLU A 312 1.98 1.64 -25.23
CA GLU A 312 2.18 2.54 -24.08
C GLU A 312 2.23 4.04 -24.47
N ASP A 313 1.57 4.38 -25.58
CA ASP A 313 1.49 5.72 -26.18
C ASP A 313 0.09 6.37 -26.04
N ALA A 314 -0.85 5.69 -25.39
CA ALA A 314 -2.18 6.19 -25.10
C ALA A 314 -2.71 5.63 -23.77
N ILE A 315 -3.43 6.47 -23.03
CA ILE A 315 -4.04 6.12 -21.74
C ILE A 315 -5.52 6.46 -21.78
N LEU A 316 -6.35 5.59 -21.22
CA LEU A 316 -7.77 5.82 -20.96
C LEU A 316 -8.02 5.63 -19.47
N GLN A 317 -8.67 6.59 -18.83
CA GLN A 317 -8.94 6.56 -17.38
C GLN A 317 -10.37 6.98 -17.05
N LEU A 318 -10.91 6.45 -15.97
CA LEU A 318 -12.17 6.81 -15.34
C LEU A 318 -11.94 7.08 -13.86
N GLN A 319 -12.45 8.20 -13.37
CA GLN A 319 -12.47 8.55 -11.95
C GLN A 319 -13.75 9.29 -11.58
N THR A 320 -14.05 9.38 -10.29
CA THR A 320 -15.14 10.24 -9.80
C THR A 320 -14.69 11.71 -9.76
N ALA A 321 -15.55 12.61 -10.23
CA ALA A 321 -15.41 14.06 -10.03
C ALA A 321 -16.19 14.55 -8.79
N GLY A 322 -16.79 13.63 -8.03
CA GLY A 322 -17.60 13.91 -6.85
C GLY A 322 -19.09 14.14 -7.15
N LYS A 323 -19.80 14.66 -6.16
CA LYS A 323 -21.26 14.93 -6.21
C LYS A 323 -21.57 16.34 -6.73
N ILE A 324 -20.93 16.71 -7.83
CA ILE A 324 -21.17 17.98 -8.54
C ILE A 324 -21.76 17.71 -9.92
N SER A 325 -22.33 18.71 -10.58
CA SER A 325 -22.87 18.52 -11.94
C SER A 325 -21.76 18.28 -12.98
N PRO A 326 -22.03 17.59 -14.10
CA PRO A 326 -21.07 17.45 -15.19
C PRO A 326 -20.54 18.78 -15.74
N ASP A 327 -21.40 19.80 -15.84
CA ASP A 327 -21.01 21.15 -16.27
C ASP A 327 -20.05 21.82 -15.28
N GLU A 328 -20.36 21.73 -13.98
CA GLU A 328 -19.51 22.26 -12.91
C GLU A 328 -18.16 21.54 -12.85
N ALA A 329 -18.16 20.21 -13.00
CA ALA A 329 -16.93 19.41 -13.05
C ALA A 329 -16.06 19.81 -14.26
N ALA A 330 -16.67 19.99 -15.42
CA ALA A 330 -15.97 20.43 -16.63
C ALA A 330 -15.41 21.85 -16.46
N GLN A 331 -16.21 22.78 -15.92
CA GLN A 331 -15.79 24.16 -15.65
C GLN A 331 -14.62 24.18 -14.66
N LYS A 332 -14.70 23.41 -13.57
CA LYS A 332 -13.63 23.28 -12.58
C LYS A 332 -12.33 22.78 -13.22
N LEU A 333 -12.40 21.74 -14.05
CA LEU A 333 -11.23 21.20 -14.73
C LEU A 333 -10.61 22.23 -15.68
N PHE A 334 -11.40 22.82 -16.58
CA PHE A 334 -10.89 23.76 -17.59
C PHE A 334 -10.53 25.14 -17.02
N SER A 335 -10.84 25.42 -15.75
CA SER A 335 -10.34 26.59 -15.04
C SER A 335 -8.90 26.41 -14.52
N GLN A 336 -8.38 25.19 -14.52
CA GLN A 336 -7.02 24.91 -14.07
C GLN A 336 -5.98 25.42 -15.06
N GLN A 337 -4.91 26.02 -14.55
CA GLN A 337 -3.79 26.45 -15.39
C GLN A 337 -3.16 25.24 -16.10
N GLY A 338 -2.87 25.41 -17.39
CA GLY A 338 -2.22 24.38 -18.20
C GLY A 338 -3.18 23.44 -18.94
N ILE A 339 -4.50 23.51 -18.70
CA ILE A 339 -5.51 22.72 -19.43
C ILE A 339 -6.29 23.64 -20.37
N LYS A 340 -6.40 23.27 -21.66
CA LYS A 340 -7.13 24.01 -22.69
C LYS A 340 -8.27 23.16 -23.23
N ALA A 341 -9.49 23.70 -23.18
CA ALA A 341 -10.65 23.08 -23.80
C ALA A 341 -10.57 23.17 -25.33
N GLY A 342 -10.80 22.04 -25.99
CA GLY A 342 -10.93 21.93 -27.44
C GLY A 342 -12.39 21.91 -27.91
N PRO A 343 -12.64 21.57 -29.18
CA PRO A 343 -13.98 21.44 -29.73
C PRO A 343 -14.81 20.36 -29.00
N PRO A 344 -16.15 20.49 -28.96
CA PRO A 344 -17.05 19.44 -28.47
C PRO A 344 -16.86 18.11 -29.23
N VAL A 345 -17.04 17.01 -28.51
CA VAL A 345 -17.00 15.64 -29.05
C VAL A 345 -18.28 14.93 -28.63
N ASN A 346 -18.86 14.12 -29.51
CA ASN A 346 -20.07 13.36 -29.17
C ASN A 346 -19.67 12.03 -28.52
N VAL A 347 -20.00 11.86 -27.24
CA VAL A 347 -19.79 10.62 -26.48
C VAL A 347 -21.14 10.15 -25.94
N LYS A 348 -21.51 8.90 -26.21
CA LYS A 348 -22.78 8.34 -25.76
C LYS A 348 -22.88 8.39 -24.22
N GLY A 349 -23.97 8.96 -23.71
CA GLY A 349 -24.24 9.06 -22.27
C GLY A 349 -23.56 10.23 -21.57
N ALA A 350 -22.56 10.87 -22.18
CA ALA A 350 -21.91 12.04 -21.61
C ALA A 350 -22.79 13.29 -21.70
N LYS A 351 -22.79 14.10 -20.64
CA LYS A 351 -23.42 15.42 -20.64
C LYS A 351 -22.50 16.48 -21.23
N VAL A 352 -21.21 16.39 -20.90
CA VAL A 352 -20.15 17.23 -21.47
C VAL A 352 -19.09 16.30 -22.03
N ALA A 353 -18.71 16.48 -23.29
CA ALA A 353 -17.57 15.80 -23.88
C ALA A 353 -16.85 16.71 -24.87
N ARG A 354 -15.53 16.80 -24.77
CA ARG A 354 -14.70 17.74 -25.54
C ARG A 354 -13.32 17.16 -25.79
N ALA A 355 -12.68 17.61 -26.86
CA ALA A 355 -11.24 17.48 -26.98
C ALA A 355 -10.55 18.40 -25.95
N PHE A 356 -9.31 18.11 -25.59
CA PHE A 356 -8.51 18.96 -24.73
C PHE A 356 -7.02 18.85 -25.05
N GLN A 357 -6.26 19.84 -24.60
CA GLN A 357 -4.79 19.79 -24.51
C GLN A 357 -4.37 20.15 -23.08
N ALA A 358 -3.35 19.49 -22.55
CA ALA A 358 -2.82 19.78 -21.23
C ALA A 358 -1.30 19.80 -21.21
N GLN A 359 -0.71 20.75 -20.49
CA GLN A 359 0.73 20.79 -20.22
C GLN A 359 1.04 19.90 -19.01
N THR A 360 1.91 18.93 -19.19
CA THR A 360 2.42 18.06 -18.11
C THR A 360 3.93 18.24 -17.94
N GLN A 361 4.49 17.66 -16.89
CA GLN A 361 5.95 17.61 -16.68
C GLN A 361 6.67 16.82 -17.78
N GLN A 362 5.98 15.88 -18.44
CA GLN A 362 6.54 15.02 -19.49
C GLN A 362 6.29 15.59 -20.91
N GLY A 363 5.65 16.74 -21.03
CA GLY A 363 5.31 17.38 -22.30
C GLY A 363 3.83 17.69 -22.44
N VAL A 364 3.42 18.08 -23.65
CA VAL A 364 2.02 18.36 -23.97
C VAL A 364 1.30 17.06 -24.30
N ILE A 365 0.15 16.85 -23.66
CA ILE A 365 -0.80 15.79 -24.00
C ILE A 365 -2.03 16.39 -24.67
N GLU A 366 -2.70 15.57 -25.47
CA GLU A 366 -3.99 15.88 -26.07
C GLU A 366 -4.92 14.68 -26.00
N GLY A 367 -6.22 14.93 -26.01
CA GLY A 367 -7.17 13.87 -25.70
C GLY A 367 -8.62 14.24 -25.88
N VAL A 368 -9.48 13.29 -25.54
CA VAL A 368 -10.91 13.50 -25.31
C VAL A 368 -11.18 13.36 -23.82
N ILE A 369 -12.06 14.19 -23.31
CA ILE A 369 -12.57 14.08 -21.95
C ILE A 369 -14.09 14.15 -21.96
N SER A 370 -14.73 13.33 -21.13
CA SER A 370 -16.18 13.29 -20.97
C SER A 370 -16.59 13.24 -19.50
N PHE A 371 -17.77 13.79 -19.23
CA PHE A 371 -18.40 13.85 -17.92
C PHE A 371 -19.81 13.26 -17.99
N THR A 372 -20.04 12.21 -17.21
CA THR A 372 -21.29 11.44 -17.20
C THR A 372 -21.84 11.42 -15.78
N SER A 373 -23.13 11.73 -15.61
CA SER A 373 -23.79 11.62 -14.31
C SER A 373 -24.40 10.24 -14.15
N TYR A 374 -24.15 9.59 -13.01
CA TYR A 374 -24.73 8.31 -12.68
C TYR A 374 -24.86 8.15 -11.15
N GLN A 375 -26.05 7.75 -10.69
CA GLN A 375 -26.40 7.59 -9.27
C GLN A 375 -25.97 8.77 -8.35
N GLY A 376 -26.15 10.00 -8.84
CA GLY A 376 -25.83 11.22 -8.08
C GLY A 376 -24.34 11.58 -8.01
N ASN A 377 -23.47 10.81 -8.66
CA ASN A 377 -22.07 11.14 -8.86
C ASN A 377 -21.82 11.60 -10.30
N THR A 378 -20.78 12.39 -10.50
CA THR A 378 -20.23 12.67 -11.82
C THR A 378 -18.95 11.87 -12.03
N TYR A 379 -18.89 11.14 -13.13
CA TYR A 379 -17.73 10.38 -13.57
C TYR A 379 -17.02 11.14 -14.67
N MET A 380 -15.71 11.30 -14.52
CA MET A 380 -14.82 11.91 -15.50
C MET A 380 -14.04 10.79 -16.20
N MET A 381 -14.20 10.68 -17.51
CA MET A 381 -13.42 9.76 -18.34
C MET A 381 -12.51 10.56 -19.26
N ALA A 382 -11.22 10.26 -19.26
CA ALA A 382 -10.23 10.93 -20.11
C ALA A 382 -9.42 9.92 -20.90
N GLY A 383 -9.35 10.10 -22.20
CA GLY A 383 -8.47 9.36 -23.11
C GLY A 383 -7.45 10.33 -23.69
N TYR A 384 -6.16 10.07 -23.54
CA TYR A 384 -5.12 11.02 -23.95
C TYR A 384 -3.85 10.33 -24.47
N THR A 385 -3.11 11.07 -25.27
CA THR A 385 -1.84 10.69 -25.91
C THR A 385 -0.83 11.83 -25.78
N PRO A 386 0.46 11.60 -26.02
CA PRO A 386 1.38 12.67 -26.39
C PRO A 386 0.83 13.47 -27.59
N GLN A 387 1.26 14.72 -27.71
CA GLN A 387 0.88 15.60 -28.82
C GLN A 387 1.11 14.94 -30.19
N GLY A 388 0.08 14.98 -31.06
CA GLY A 388 0.09 14.39 -32.39
C GLY A 388 -0.51 12.98 -32.45
N GLY A 389 -0.78 12.34 -31.30
CA GLY A 389 -1.32 10.97 -31.23
C GLY A 389 -2.84 10.87 -31.29
N LEU A 390 -3.59 11.96 -31.07
CA LEU A 390 -5.04 11.88 -30.87
C LEU A 390 -5.79 11.31 -32.07
N SER A 391 -5.38 11.65 -33.30
CA SER A 391 -6.04 11.18 -34.52
C SER A 391 -6.08 9.65 -34.64
N ALA A 392 -5.09 8.95 -34.07
CA ALA A 392 -5.02 7.50 -34.08
C ALA A 392 -5.95 6.84 -33.04
N TYR A 393 -6.28 7.55 -31.95
CA TYR A 393 -6.97 6.98 -30.79
C TYR A 393 -8.34 7.60 -30.48
N GLN A 394 -8.71 8.71 -31.13
CA GLN A 394 -9.93 9.45 -30.82
C GLN A 394 -11.19 8.58 -30.86
N ASN A 395 -11.37 7.77 -31.91
CA ASN A 395 -12.52 6.88 -32.02
C ASN A 395 -12.51 5.82 -30.91
N THR A 396 -11.34 5.21 -30.65
CA THR A 396 -11.16 4.26 -29.54
C THR A 396 -11.55 4.85 -28.19
N PHE A 397 -11.17 6.10 -27.92
CA PHE A 397 -11.55 6.81 -26.69
C PHE A 397 -13.05 7.05 -26.62
N VAL A 398 -13.65 7.60 -27.68
CA VAL A 398 -15.08 7.93 -27.75
C VAL A 398 -15.94 6.67 -27.59
N ASP A 399 -15.58 5.60 -28.29
CA ASP A 399 -16.29 4.32 -28.24
C ASP A 399 -16.23 3.72 -26.84
N ALA A 400 -15.04 3.63 -26.24
CA ALA A 400 -14.87 3.09 -24.89
C ALA A 400 -15.61 3.92 -23.84
N MET A 401 -15.52 5.26 -23.87
CA MET A 401 -16.27 6.13 -22.96
C MET A 401 -17.79 5.92 -23.10
N GLY A 402 -18.27 5.66 -24.32
CA GLY A 402 -19.69 5.40 -24.60
C GLY A 402 -20.21 4.03 -24.11
N THR A 403 -19.35 3.16 -23.58
CA THR A 403 -19.76 1.87 -23.01
C THR A 403 -20.11 1.91 -21.53
N PHE A 404 -19.85 3.04 -20.85
CA PHE A 404 -20.24 3.23 -19.45
C PHE A 404 -21.75 3.00 -19.31
N SER A 405 -22.13 2.03 -18.48
CA SER A 405 -23.52 1.61 -18.32
C SER A 405 -23.80 1.07 -16.92
N GLU A 406 -25.08 0.99 -16.57
CA GLU A 406 -25.52 0.35 -15.34
C GLU A 406 -25.14 -1.14 -15.32
N LEU A 407 -24.65 -1.59 -14.17
CA LEU A 407 -24.42 -3.01 -13.91
C LEU A 407 -25.71 -3.67 -13.43
N THR A 408 -26.29 -4.52 -14.28
CA THR A 408 -27.53 -5.26 -13.99
C THR A 408 -27.31 -6.76 -13.79
N ASP A 409 -26.14 -7.30 -14.14
CA ASP A 409 -25.80 -8.70 -13.97
C ASP A 409 -25.77 -9.05 -12.46
N SER A 410 -26.73 -9.87 -12.02
CA SER A 410 -26.85 -10.30 -10.64
C SER A 410 -25.63 -11.08 -10.15
N SER A 411 -24.93 -11.80 -11.03
CA SER A 411 -23.71 -12.55 -10.65
C SER A 411 -22.55 -11.62 -10.31
N ALA A 412 -22.38 -10.53 -11.08
CA ALA A 412 -21.40 -9.50 -10.78
C ALA A 412 -21.81 -8.67 -9.56
N LEU A 413 -23.09 -8.33 -9.41
CA LEU A 413 -23.61 -7.58 -8.25
C LEU A 413 -23.51 -8.35 -6.92
N SER A 414 -23.55 -9.69 -6.97
CA SER A 414 -23.54 -10.55 -5.78
C SER A 414 -22.16 -11.14 -5.47
N VAL A 415 -21.11 -10.68 -6.17
CA VAL A 415 -19.74 -11.15 -5.96
C VAL A 415 -19.30 -10.92 -4.52
N LYS A 416 -18.53 -11.87 -3.99
CA LYS A 416 -17.98 -11.81 -2.64
C LYS A 416 -16.45 -11.83 -2.71
N PRO A 417 -15.75 -11.19 -1.76
CA PRO A 417 -14.30 -11.32 -1.64
C PRO A 417 -13.88 -12.78 -1.54
N ALA A 418 -12.70 -13.08 -2.08
CA ALA A 418 -12.03 -14.32 -1.74
C ALA A 418 -11.66 -14.29 -0.25
N ARG A 419 -11.56 -15.46 0.38
CA ARG A 419 -11.26 -15.57 1.81
C ARG A 419 -10.21 -16.63 2.05
N VAL A 420 -9.31 -16.35 3.01
CA VAL A 420 -8.48 -17.40 3.59
C VAL A 420 -9.40 -18.38 4.31
N LYS A 421 -9.24 -19.67 4.05
CA LYS A 421 -9.89 -20.73 4.81
C LYS A 421 -8.82 -21.68 5.34
N ILE A 422 -8.89 -21.97 6.63
CA ILE A 422 -7.97 -22.89 7.27
C ILE A 422 -8.52 -24.31 7.16
N VAL A 423 -7.69 -25.22 6.67
CA VAL A 423 -8.00 -26.65 6.58
C VAL A 423 -6.96 -27.47 7.31
N ARG A 424 -7.36 -28.63 7.82
CA ARG A 424 -6.44 -29.58 8.42
C ARG A 424 -6.05 -30.66 7.42
N ILE A 425 -4.76 -30.99 7.39
CA ILE A 425 -4.22 -32.13 6.64
C ILE A 425 -3.47 -33.08 7.58
N ASP A 426 -3.71 -34.38 7.42
CA ASP A 426 -3.20 -35.40 8.35
C ASP A 426 -1.77 -35.85 8.03
N GLN A 427 -1.34 -35.68 6.78
CA GLN A 427 -0.02 -36.06 6.29
C GLN A 427 0.54 -34.97 5.38
N PRO A 428 1.87 -34.78 5.34
CA PRO A 428 2.48 -33.85 4.40
C PRO A 428 2.15 -34.22 2.95
N MET A 429 1.80 -33.23 2.12
CA MET A 429 1.48 -33.44 0.71
C MET A 429 2.06 -32.34 -0.17
N SER A 430 2.24 -32.61 -1.47
CA SER A 430 2.72 -31.58 -2.40
C SER A 430 1.70 -30.44 -2.51
N VAL A 431 2.16 -29.24 -2.90
CA VAL A 431 1.25 -28.11 -3.13
C VAL A 431 0.20 -28.46 -4.19
N SER A 432 0.58 -29.24 -5.22
CA SER A 432 -0.33 -29.71 -6.27
C SER A 432 -1.41 -30.66 -5.73
N ASP A 433 -1.02 -31.64 -4.90
CA ASP A 433 -1.97 -32.57 -4.27
C ASP A 433 -2.91 -31.83 -3.31
N PHE A 434 -2.35 -30.87 -2.56
CA PHE A 434 -3.13 -29.99 -1.69
C PHE A 434 -4.17 -29.21 -2.50
N ASN A 435 -3.77 -28.53 -3.58
CA ASN A 435 -4.71 -27.74 -4.40
C ASN A 435 -5.70 -28.62 -5.17
N SER A 436 -5.37 -29.88 -5.43
CA SER A 436 -6.32 -30.86 -5.99
C SER A 436 -7.38 -31.28 -4.97
N LYS A 437 -6.98 -31.47 -3.70
CA LYS A 437 -7.88 -31.86 -2.59
C LYS A 437 -8.67 -30.67 -2.01
N TYR A 438 -8.06 -29.49 -1.99
CA TYR A 438 -8.56 -28.24 -1.42
C TYR A 438 -8.38 -27.11 -2.45
N PRO A 439 -9.23 -27.06 -3.50
CA PRO A 439 -9.06 -26.12 -4.60
C PRO A 439 -9.10 -24.68 -4.12
N SER A 440 -8.01 -23.95 -4.42
CA SER A 440 -7.93 -22.51 -4.18
C SER A 440 -8.29 -21.70 -5.42
N SER A 441 -8.88 -20.53 -5.22
CA SER A 441 -9.23 -19.57 -6.28
C SER A 441 -8.04 -18.74 -6.78
N VAL A 442 -6.82 -19.03 -6.30
CA VAL A 442 -5.56 -18.39 -6.65
C VAL A 442 -4.61 -19.40 -7.28
N LYS A 443 -3.55 -18.91 -7.94
CA LYS A 443 -2.55 -19.76 -8.62
C LYS A 443 -1.81 -20.67 -7.64
N LEU A 444 -1.25 -21.76 -8.17
CA LEU A 444 -0.55 -22.75 -7.35
C LEU A 444 0.66 -22.14 -6.62
N GLU A 445 1.37 -21.22 -7.26
CA GLU A 445 2.49 -20.49 -6.69
C GLU A 445 2.04 -19.63 -5.50
N GLU A 446 0.84 -19.04 -5.58
CA GLU A 446 0.23 -18.28 -4.51
C GLU A 446 -0.14 -19.19 -3.33
N VAL A 447 -0.72 -20.36 -3.61
CA VAL A 447 -1.02 -21.39 -2.58
C VAL A 447 0.25 -21.80 -1.84
N ALA A 448 1.36 -21.99 -2.56
CA ALA A 448 2.64 -22.31 -1.93
C ALA A 448 3.13 -21.16 -1.04
N LEU A 449 3.11 -19.94 -1.58
CA LEU A 449 3.62 -18.75 -0.91
C LEU A 449 2.86 -18.44 0.38
N ILE A 450 1.52 -18.45 0.35
CA ILE A 450 0.73 -18.26 1.57
C ILE A 450 1.06 -19.35 2.59
N ASN A 451 1.27 -20.60 2.19
CA ASN A 451 1.63 -21.67 3.12
C ASN A 451 3.10 -21.67 3.57
N GLY A 452 3.91 -20.71 3.10
CA GLY A 452 5.31 -20.56 3.49
C GLY A 452 6.19 -21.70 2.98
N VAL A 453 5.88 -22.24 1.80
CA VAL A 453 6.63 -23.33 1.15
C VAL A 453 6.96 -22.96 -0.29
N ASP A 454 7.96 -23.61 -0.87
CA ASP A 454 8.27 -23.45 -2.29
C ASP A 454 7.15 -24.04 -3.18
N PRO A 455 6.93 -23.53 -4.40
CA PRO A 455 5.90 -24.04 -5.32
C PRO A 455 5.99 -25.55 -5.62
N GLY A 456 7.21 -26.10 -5.67
CA GLY A 456 7.46 -27.55 -5.81
C GLY A 456 7.60 -28.30 -4.48
N GLY A 457 7.38 -27.63 -3.36
CA GLY A 457 7.56 -28.15 -2.02
C GLY A 457 6.37 -28.97 -1.49
N LYS A 458 6.41 -29.26 -0.19
CA LYS A 458 5.35 -29.98 0.52
C LYS A 458 4.81 -29.12 1.66
N ILE A 459 3.48 -29.07 1.77
CA ILE A 459 2.80 -28.50 2.93
C ILE A 459 2.85 -29.55 4.06
N PRO A 460 3.36 -29.21 5.26
CA PRO A 460 3.45 -30.14 6.38
C PRO A 460 2.06 -30.52 6.91
N ALA A 461 1.96 -31.66 7.61
CA ALA A 461 0.75 -32.03 8.34
C ALA A 461 0.39 -30.94 9.37
N GLY A 462 -0.91 -30.73 9.59
CA GLY A 462 -1.44 -29.67 10.45
C GLY A 462 -2.41 -28.74 9.72
N HIS A 463 -2.50 -27.49 10.17
CA HIS A 463 -3.34 -26.49 9.50
C HIS A 463 -2.60 -25.83 8.32
N ALA A 464 -3.33 -25.71 7.22
CA ALA A 464 -2.90 -25.12 5.96
C ALA A 464 -3.94 -24.10 5.46
N LYS A 465 -3.48 -23.14 4.67
CA LYS A 465 -4.29 -22.09 4.08
C LYS A 465 -4.73 -22.50 2.68
N GLN A 466 -6.02 -22.41 2.41
CA GLN A 466 -6.57 -22.35 1.05
C GLN A 466 -7.26 -21.00 0.87
N VAL A 467 -7.47 -20.57 -0.38
CA VAL A 467 -8.23 -19.35 -0.68
C VAL A 467 -9.51 -19.73 -1.41
N VAL A 468 -10.67 -19.33 -0.88
CA VAL A 468 -11.98 -19.73 -1.42
C VAL A 468 -12.83 -18.51 -1.76
N GLY A 469 -13.67 -18.62 -2.79
CA GLY A 469 -14.53 -17.53 -3.24
C GLY A 469 -13.81 -16.54 -4.16
N GLY A 470 -14.20 -15.26 -4.11
CA GLY A 470 -13.73 -14.25 -5.05
C GLY A 470 -14.39 -14.35 -6.41
N THR A 471 -13.83 -13.64 -7.39
CA THR A 471 -14.23 -13.72 -8.80
C THR A 471 -13.78 -15.03 -9.46
N GLY A 472 -12.88 -15.77 -8.79
CA GLY A 472 -12.09 -16.85 -9.37
C GLY A 472 -11.16 -16.32 -10.47
N GLU A 473 -9.96 -16.88 -10.61
CA GLU A 473 -9.42 -17.00 -11.96
C GLU A 473 -10.33 -18.00 -12.68
N MET A 474 -11.41 -17.50 -13.31
CA MET A 474 -12.02 -18.28 -14.38
C MET A 474 -10.94 -18.45 -15.44
N LYS A 475 -10.35 -19.65 -15.43
CA LYS A 475 -9.28 -20.12 -16.31
C LYS A 475 -9.36 -19.57 -17.73
#